data_AF-V5H446-F1
#
_entry.id   AF-V5H446-F1
#
_cell.length_a   1.000
_cell.length_b   1.000
_cell.length_c   1.000
_cell.angle_alpha   90.00
_cell.angle_beta   90.00
_cell.angle_gamma   90.00
#
_symmetry.space_group_name_H-M   'P 1'
#
loop_
_entity.id
_entity.type
_entity.pdbx_description
1 polymer ?
#
loop_
_entity_poly.entity_id
_entity_poly.type
_entity_poly.pdbx_seq_one_letter_code
_entity_poly.pdbx_strand_id
1 'polypeptide(L)'
;MMAAQLLIVIVACLGQITCAELDPLLKRCEDKAFDDPGYSLGCTYTCKSGNRSDDTEYWGTYYDATVCVDLNNGDPDQLNHIGTCRNGVCVQYEAENNSTSVEHTS
;
A
#
# COMPACT_ATOMS: atom_id res chain seq x y z
N MET A 1 42.12 -27.77 0.18
CA MET A 1 41.92 -26.42 -0.39
C MET A 1 40.85 -26.50 -1.46
N MET A 2 40.01 -25.47 -1.54
CA MET A 2 38.86 -25.25 -2.44
C MET A 2 37.50 -25.74 -1.92
N ALA A 3 37.03 -24.91 -0.97
CA ALA A 3 35.65 -24.53 -0.70
C ALA A 3 34.66 -24.76 -1.86
N ALA A 4 33.71 -25.67 -1.65
CA ALA A 4 32.41 -25.58 -2.32
C ALA A 4 31.58 -24.56 -1.52
N GLN A 5 31.63 -23.30 -1.94
CA GLN A 5 30.74 -22.26 -1.43
C GLN A 5 29.33 -22.58 -1.92
N LEU A 6 28.53 -23.22 -1.07
CA LEU A 6 27.08 -23.33 -1.26
C LEU A 6 26.51 -21.92 -1.12
N LEU A 7 26.25 -21.27 -2.25
CA LEU A 7 25.45 -20.05 -2.33
C LEU A 7 24.01 -20.42 -1.97
N ILE A 8 23.70 -20.37 -0.68
CA ILE A 8 22.31 -20.35 -0.21
C ILE A 8 21.78 -18.96 -0.55
N VAL A 9 21.12 -18.85 -1.70
CA VAL A 9 20.27 -17.71 -2.02
C VAL A 9 19.08 -17.80 -1.08
N ILE A 10 19.18 -17.11 0.06
CA ILE A 10 18.05 -16.91 0.96
C ILE A 10 17.13 -15.93 0.24
N VAL A 11 16.20 -16.47 -0.56
CA VAL A 11 15.11 -15.68 -1.13
C VAL A 11 14.31 -15.16 0.05
N ALA A 12 14.47 -13.87 0.35
CA ALA A 12 13.67 -13.16 1.33
C ALA A 12 12.23 -12.97 0.80
N CYS A 13 11.47 -14.05 0.72
CA CYS A 13 10.01 -13.98 0.61
C CYS A 13 9.40 -13.91 2.01
N LEU A 14 9.69 -12.83 2.75
CA LEU A 14 8.94 -12.47 3.97
C LEU A 14 7.88 -11.38 3.68
N GLY A 15 7.47 -11.26 2.43
CA GLY A 15 6.35 -10.41 1.98
C GLY A 15 5.08 -11.21 1.70
N GLN A 16 4.95 -12.43 2.22
CA GLN A 16 3.69 -13.18 2.18
C GLN A 16 2.73 -12.73 3.28
N ILE A 17 2.51 -11.41 3.43
CA ILE A 17 1.25 -10.96 4.00
C ILE A 17 0.33 -10.83 2.80
N THR A 18 -0.19 -11.99 2.46
CA THR A 18 -1.48 -12.21 1.83
C THR A 18 -2.31 -10.93 1.74
N CYS A 19 -2.81 -10.63 0.54
CA CYS A 19 -4.01 -9.83 0.28
C CYS A 19 -5.23 -10.47 0.99
N ALA A 20 -5.16 -10.60 2.30
CA ALA A 20 -6.24 -10.99 3.16
C ALA A 20 -7.11 -9.75 3.30
N GLU A 21 -8.39 -9.89 3.02
CA GLU A 21 -9.37 -8.87 3.35
C GLU A 21 -9.20 -8.47 4.82
N LEU A 22 -9.01 -7.18 5.08
CA LEU A 22 -8.72 -6.67 6.42
C LEU A 22 -9.93 -6.94 7.33
N ASP A 23 -9.71 -7.70 8.41
CA ASP A 23 -10.76 -7.98 9.40
C ASP A 23 -11.18 -6.68 10.11
N PRO A 24 -12.45 -6.24 10.01
CA PRO A 24 -12.94 -5.04 10.68
C PRO A 24 -12.74 -5.04 12.20
N LEU A 25 -12.68 -6.21 12.85
CA LEU A 25 -12.44 -6.34 14.29
C LEU A 25 -11.02 -5.94 14.70
N LEU A 26 -10.10 -5.91 13.74
CA LEU A 26 -8.70 -5.55 13.91
C LEU A 26 -8.40 -4.09 13.53
N LYS A 27 -9.42 -3.30 13.12
CA LYS A 27 -9.28 -1.85 12.87
C LYS A 27 -9.16 -1.09 14.19
N ARG A 28 -7.94 -0.92 14.70
CA ARG A 28 -7.68 -0.24 15.98
C ARG A 28 -6.60 0.84 15.92
N CYS A 29 -5.78 0.86 14.87
CA CYS A 29 -4.77 1.90 14.73
C CYS A 29 -5.46 3.23 14.37
N GLU A 30 -4.97 4.33 14.92
CA GLU A 30 -5.49 5.66 14.62
C GLU A 30 -5.24 6.02 13.15
N ASP A 31 -6.06 6.90 12.58
CA ASP A 31 -5.75 7.41 11.25
C ASP A 31 -4.52 8.31 11.31
N LYS A 32 -3.64 8.21 10.31
CA LYS A 32 -2.38 8.98 10.29
C LYS A 32 -2.01 9.51 8.90
N ALA A 33 -1.12 10.49 8.89
CA ALA A 33 -0.47 10.95 7.68
C ALA A 33 0.50 9.88 7.15
N PHE A 34 0.78 9.94 5.86
CA PHE A 34 1.85 9.17 5.24
C PHE A 34 3.13 10.00 5.25
N ASP A 35 4.08 9.60 6.08
CA ASP A 35 5.32 10.35 6.32
C ASP A 35 6.54 9.75 5.60
N ASP A 36 6.37 8.60 4.93
CA ASP A 36 7.43 7.93 4.19
C ASP A 36 7.64 8.57 2.81
N PRO A 37 8.86 8.51 2.25
CA PRO A 37 9.11 9.04 0.92
C PRO A 37 8.35 8.22 -0.15
N GLY A 38 7.68 8.92 -1.07
CA GLY A 38 6.99 8.31 -2.21
C GLY A 38 5.48 8.26 -2.02
N TYR A 39 4.89 7.08 -2.24
CA TYR A 39 3.45 6.85 -2.22
C TYR A 39 3.11 5.73 -1.24
N SER A 40 1.93 5.80 -0.61
CA SER A 40 1.46 4.70 0.21
C SER A 40 1.12 3.49 -0.67
N LEU A 41 1.54 2.30 -0.25
CA LEU A 41 1.08 1.07 -0.88
C LEU A 41 -0.30 0.73 -0.31
N GLY A 42 -1.35 0.96 -1.11
CA GLY A 42 -2.73 1.00 -0.63
C GLY A 42 -3.01 2.21 0.28
N CYS A 43 -4.07 2.12 1.09
CA CYS A 43 -4.52 3.20 1.97
C CYS A 43 -4.68 2.77 3.44
N THR A 44 -4.10 1.61 3.76
CA THR A 44 -4.09 1.02 5.09
C THR A 44 -2.68 0.70 5.52
N TYR A 45 -2.45 0.60 6.82
CA TYR A 45 -1.17 0.21 7.38
C TYR A 45 -1.38 -0.67 8.60
N THR A 46 -0.40 -1.51 8.93
CA THR A 46 -0.45 -2.34 10.13
C THR A 46 0.26 -1.66 11.31
N CYS A 47 -0.24 -1.91 12.51
CA CYS A 47 0.40 -1.49 13.75
C CYS A 47 0.30 -2.58 14.82
N LYS A 48 1.25 -2.57 15.76
CA LYS A 48 1.19 -3.43 16.94
C LYS A 48 0.62 -2.66 18.12
N SER A 49 -0.08 -3.37 19.01
CA SER A 49 -0.42 -2.84 20.32
C SER A 49 0.84 -2.54 21.13
N GLY A 50 0.81 -1.49 21.95
CA GLY A 50 1.89 -1.19 22.90
C GLY A 50 2.03 -2.24 24.01
N ASN A 51 1.07 -3.17 24.14
CA ASN A 51 1.13 -4.27 25.08
C ASN A 51 2.06 -5.38 24.56
N ARG A 52 3.16 -5.64 25.29
CA ARG A 52 4.17 -6.65 24.92
C ARG A 52 3.67 -8.09 24.92
N SER A 53 2.51 -8.37 25.52
CA SER A 53 1.89 -9.70 25.51
C SER A 53 0.84 -9.86 24.42
N ASP A 54 0.55 -8.80 23.67
CA ASP A 54 -0.39 -8.83 22.55
C ASP A 54 0.39 -8.89 21.22
N ASP A 55 0.43 -10.08 20.65
CA ASP A 55 1.05 -10.33 19.35
C ASP A 55 0.10 -10.09 18.17
N THR A 56 -1.11 -9.58 18.42
CA THR A 56 -2.10 -9.27 17.39
C THR A 56 -1.60 -8.12 16.51
N GLU A 57 -1.64 -8.33 15.20
CA GLU A 57 -1.45 -7.27 14.21
C GLU A 57 -2.79 -6.55 13.99
N TYR A 58 -2.80 -5.24 14.28
CA TYR A 58 -3.93 -4.37 14.02
C TYR A 58 -3.66 -3.57 12.75
N TRP A 59 -4.70 -2.91 12.25
CA TRP A 59 -4.56 -2.01 11.11
C TRP A 59 -5.29 -0.69 11.32
N GLY A 60 -4.90 0.31 10.53
CA GLY A 60 -5.54 1.63 10.45
C GLY A 60 -5.48 2.18 9.04
N THR A 61 -6.01 3.38 8.88
CA THR A 61 -6.12 4.05 7.58
C THR A 61 -5.21 5.26 7.48
N TYR A 62 -4.65 5.50 6.29
CA TYR A 62 -4.05 6.80 6.01
C TYR A 62 -5.16 7.84 5.82
N TYR A 63 -4.84 9.11 6.11
CA TYR A 63 -5.78 10.20 5.89
C TYR A 63 -6.25 10.27 4.43
N ASP A 64 -7.49 10.74 4.26
CA ASP A 64 -8.03 11.02 2.94
C ASP A 64 -7.10 12.01 2.19
N ALA A 65 -7.06 11.89 0.86
CA ALA A 65 -6.16 12.62 -0.04
C ALA A 65 -4.66 12.24 0.03
N THR A 66 -4.25 11.29 0.89
CA THR A 66 -2.91 10.67 0.77
C THR A 66 -2.75 10.02 -0.61
N VAL A 67 -1.63 10.28 -1.29
CA VAL A 67 -1.36 9.67 -2.59
C VAL A 67 -0.97 8.20 -2.40
N CYS A 68 -1.64 7.32 -3.15
CA CYS A 68 -1.52 5.88 -3.01
C CYS A 68 -1.27 5.17 -4.34
N VAL A 69 -0.71 3.97 -4.24
CA VAL A 69 -0.52 3.02 -5.33
C VAL A 69 -1.33 1.76 -5.01
N ASP A 70 -2.15 1.33 -5.95
CA ASP A 70 -2.85 0.05 -5.90
C ASP A 70 -2.17 -0.94 -6.86
N LEU A 71 -1.98 -2.18 -6.39
CA LEU A 71 -1.30 -3.25 -7.12
C LEU A 71 -2.26 -4.40 -7.37
N ASN A 72 -2.12 -5.05 -8.52
CA ASN A 72 -2.88 -6.26 -8.82
C ASN A 72 -2.47 -7.37 -7.86
N ASN A 73 -3.39 -7.73 -6.96
CA ASN A 73 -3.21 -8.83 -6.03
C ASN A 73 -1.95 -8.71 -5.17
N GLY A 74 -1.50 -7.47 -4.91
CA GLY A 74 -0.30 -7.16 -4.12
C GLY A 74 1.04 -7.41 -4.82
N ASP A 75 1.03 -7.73 -6.12
CA ASP A 75 2.26 -7.97 -6.87
C ASP A 75 2.99 -6.64 -7.17
N PRO A 76 4.21 -6.42 -6.64
CA PRO A 76 4.97 -5.17 -6.82
C PRO A 76 5.31 -4.85 -8.28
N ASP A 77 5.29 -5.84 -9.17
CA ASP A 77 5.57 -5.66 -10.59
C ASP A 77 4.30 -5.41 -11.42
N GLN A 78 3.10 -5.48 -10.81
CA GLN A 78 1.82 -5.32 -11.50
C GLN A 78 1.02 -4.15 -10.93
N LEU A 79 1.32 -2.94 -11.42
CA LEU A 79 0.55 -1.74 -11.11
C LEU A 79 -0.91 -1.89 -11.60
N ASN A 80 -1.88 -1.67 -10.70
CA ASN A 80 -3.28 -1.49 -11.07
C ASN A 80 -3.54 -0.01 -11.42
N HIS A 81 -3.42 0.88 -10.43
CA HIS A 81 -3.54 2.34 -10.62
C HIS A 81 -2.81 3.14 -9.54
N ILE A 82 -2.65 4.44 -9.82
CA ILE A 82 -2.22 5.45 -8.86
C ILE A 82 -3.45 6.31 -8.52
N GLY A 83 -3.58 6.71 -7.27
CA GLY A 83 -4.78 7.36 -6.78
C GLY A 83 -4.59 8.21 -5.54
N THR A 84 -5.71 8.48 -4.88
CA THR A 84 -5.75 9.09 -3.55
C THR A 84 -6.56 8.23 -2.58
N CYS A 85 -6.24 8.30 -1.30
CA CYS A 85 -6.99 7.60 -0.28
C CYS A 85 -8.36 8.24 -0.07
N ARG A 86 -9.39 7.39 0.00
CA ARG A 86 -10.75 7.76 0.39
C ARG A 86 -11.33 6.66 1.26
N ASN A 87 -11.53 6.94 2.54
CA ASN A 87 -12.04 6.00 3.53
C ASN A 87 -11.25 4.66 3.53
N GLY A 88 -9.93 4.73 3.44
CA GLY A 88 -9.05 3.56 3.43
C GLY A 88 -8.94 2.80 2.12
N VAL A 89 -9.55 3.29 1.03
CA VAL A 89 -9.44 2.70 -0.31
C VAL A 89 -8.63 3.61 -1.21
N CYS A 90 -7.72 3.02 -2.00
CA CYS A 90 -6.99 3.77 -3.03
C CYS A 90 -7.88 3.97 -4.25
N VAL A 91 -8.44 5.16 -4.42
CA VAL A 91 -9.31 5.48 -5.56
C VAL A 91 -8.49 6.13 -6.68
N GLN A 92 -8.62 5.61 -7.90
CA GLN A 92 -7.90 6.10 -9.07
C GLN A 92 -8.17 7.59 -9.31
N TYR A 93 -7.16 8.32 -9.78
CA TYR A 93 -7.38 9.64 -10.36
C TYR A 93 -8.29 9.52 -11.59
N GLU A 94 -9.56 9.89 -11.44
CA GLU A 94 -10.36 10.23 -12.60
C GLU A 94 -9.86 11.57 -13.10
N ALA A 95 -8.99 11.57 -14.12
CA ALA A 95 -8.82 12.76 -14.90
C ALA A 95 -10.21 13.09 -15.44
N GLU A 96 -10.79 14.21 -14.99
CA GLU A 96 -11.93 14.78 -15.68
C GLU A 96 -11.47 14.96 -17.13
N ASN A 97 -11.91 14.07 -18.02
CA ASN A 97 -11.80 14.26 -19.46
C ASN A 97 -12.73 15.42 -19.82
N ASN A 98 -12.41 16.63 -19.37
CA ASN A 98 -12.91 17.82 -19.99
C ASN A 98 -12.23 17.84 -21.36
N SER A 99 -12.89 17.20 -22.33
CA SER A 99 -12.65 17.39 -23.75
C SER A 99 -13.05 18.83 -24.10
N THR A 100 -12.40 19.83 -23.51
CA THR A 100 -12.15 21.08 -24.21
C THR A 100 -11.14 20.73 -25.28
N SER A 101 -11.64 20.35 -26.45
CA SER A 101 -10.96 20.57 -27.71
C SER A 101 -10.43 22.00 -27.70
N VAL A 102 -9.15 22.17 -27.39
CA VAL A 102 -8.43 23.41 -27.64
C VAL A 102 -8.37 23.53 -29.15
N GLU A 103 -9.41 24.12 -29.74
CA GLU A 103 -9.33 24.69 -31.07
C GLU A 103 -8.25 25.77 -31.01
N HIS A 104 -7.04 25.43 -31.43
CA HIS A 104 -6.03 26.41 -31.78
C HIS A 104 -6.58 27.21 -32.96
N THR A 105 -7.21 28.35 -32.66
CA THR A 105 -7.34 29.45 -33.59
C THR A 105 -6.27 30.47 -33.22
N SER A 106 -5.15 30.47 -33.95
CA SER A 106 -4.36 31.64 -34.39
C SER A 106 -3.09 31.16 -35.10
#